data_AF-A0A1H3NAP0-F1
#
_entry.id   AF-A0A1H3NAP0-F1
#
_cell.length_a   1.000
_cell.length_b   1.000
_cell.length_c   1.000
_cell.angle_alpha   90.00
_cell.angle_beta   90.00
_cell.angle_gamma   90.00
#
_symmetry.space_group_name_H-M   'P 1'
#
loop_
_entity.id
_entity.type
_entity.pdbx_description
1 polymer ?
#
loop_
_entity_poly.entity_id
_entity_poly.type
_entity_poly.pdbx_seq_one_letter_code
_entity_poly.pdbx_strand_id
1 'polypeptide(L)'
;MQDAAILNRNFLLQAREAAKKPEGGLTTGLSPTMLKRIGDMTNAEIEQFSQLLPITMFTLRVDTAALDRILETSKTKPVAAASYLVSALAR
;
A
#
# COMPACT_ATOMS: atom_id res chain seq x y z
N MET A 1 -7.63 19.19 2.40
CA MET A 1 -8.70 18.28 1.91
C MET A 1 -8.40 17.70 0.53
N GLN A 2 -7.76 18.46 -0.39
CA GLN A 2 -7.26 17.91 -1.67
C GLN A 2 -6.15 16.86 -1.50
N ASP A 3 -5.31 16.97 -0.47
CA ASP A 3 -4.18 16.05 -0.29
C ASP A 3 -4.62 14.60 -0.06
N ALA A 4 -5.67 14.38 0.74
CA ALA A 4 -6.25 13.06 0.95
C ALA A 4 -6.78 12.48 -0.36
N ALA A 5 -7.48 13.28 -1.17
CA ALA A 5 -7.98 12.83 -2.48
C ALA A 5 -6.83 12.46 -3.44
N ILE A 6 -5.78 13.29 -3.50
CA ILE A 6 -4.59 13.00 -4.33
C ILE A 6 -3.90 11.71 -3.87
N LEU A 7 -3.73 11.52 -2.56
CA LEU A 7 -3.12 10.31 -2.01
C LEU A 7 -3.97 9.07 -2.29
N ASN A 8 -5.30 9.16 -2.10
CA ASN A 8 -6.24 8.08 -2.41
C ASN A 8 -6.18 7.70 -3.89
N ARG A 9 -6.19 8.70 -4.78
CA ARG A 9 -6.07 8.50 -6.22
C ARG A 9 -4.78 7.76 -6.57
N ASN A 10 -3.65 8.21 -6.03
CA ASN A 10 -2.35 7.59 -6.29
C ASN A 10 -2.31 6.14 -5.78
N PHE A 11 -2.85 5.88 -4.59
CA PHE A 11 -2.96 4.53 -4.05
C PHE A 11 -3.83 3.63 -4.94
N LEU A 12 -5.01 4.09 -5.37
CA LEU A 12 -5.92 3.33 -6.24
C LEU A 12 -5.30 3.03 -7.60
N LEU A 13 -4.57 3.98 -8.19
CA LEU A 13 -3.85 3.76 -9.44
C LEU A 13 -2.75 2.71 -9.29
N GLN A 14 -1.97 2.78 -8.21
CA GLN A 14 -0.96 1.77 -7.90
C GLN A 14 -1.59 0.39 -7.66
N ALA A 15 -2.72 0.33 -6.94
CA ALA A 15 -3.45 -0.90 -6.69
C ALA A 15 -4.00 -1.52 -7.98
N ARG A 16 -4.51 -0.70 -8.92
CA ARG A 16 -4.95 -1.18 -10.23
C ARG A 16 -3.80 -1.79 -11.05
N GLU A 17 -2.61 -1.17 -11.02
CA GLU A 17 -1.44 -1.75 -11.68
C GLU A 17 -0.93 -3.01 -10.96
N ALA A 18 -0.98 -3.03 -9.63
CA ALA A 18 -0.63 -4.18 -8.81
C ALA A 18 -1.56 -5.38 -9.05
N ALA A 19 -2.84 -5.15 -9.36
CA ALA A 19 -3.81 -6.20 -9.67
C ALA A 19 -3.42 -7.05 -10.89
N LYS A 20 -2.54 -6.56 -11.76
CA LYS A 20 -2.01 -7.28 -12.92
C LYS A 20 -0.89 -8.26 -12.57
N LYS A 21 -0.40 -8.24 -11.33
CA LYS A 21 0.77 -9.01 -10.87
C LYS A 21 0.39 -10.04 -9.82
N PRO A 22 0.99 -11.26 -9.84
CA PRO A 22 0.77 -12.26 -8.80
C PRO A 22 1.02 -11.75 -7.37
N GLU A 23 2.01 -10.87 -7.21
CA GLU A 23 2.42 -10.26 -5.94
C GLU A 23 1.64 -8.98 -5.57
N GLY A 24 0.56 -8.65 -6.28
CA GLY A 24 -0.21 -7.42 -6.07
C GLY A 24 -0.75 -7.27 -4.64
N GLY A 25 -1.17 -8.38 -4.03
CA GLY A 25 -1.64 -8.42 -2.64
C GLY A 25 -0.54 -8.06 -1.64
N LEU A 26 0.68 -8.53 -1.86
CA LEU A 26 1.82 -8.19 -1.00
C LEU A 26 2.20 -6.71 -1.13
N THR A 27 2.12 -6.16 -2.35
CA THR A 27 2.46 -4.75 -2.62
C THR A 27 1.48 -3.78 -1.96
N THR A 28 0.18 -4.11 -1.97
CA THR A 28 -0.88 -3.17 -1.54
C THR A 28 -1.46 -3.47 -0.17
N GLY A 29 -1.32 -4.71 0.31
CA GLY A 29 -2.03 -5.23 1.49
C GLY A 29 -3.53 -5.47 1.28
N LEU A 30 -4.02 -5.33 0.04
CA LEU A 30 -5.43 -5.55 -0.28
C LEU A 30 -5.72 -7.02 -0.53
N SER A 31 -6.96 -7.44 -0.22
CA SER A 31 -7.42 -8.79 -0.54
C SER A 31 -7.47 -9.02 -2.06
N PRO A 32 -7.35 -10.28 -2.53
CA PRO A 32 -7.45 -10.60 -3.96
C PRO A 32 -8.75 -10.07 -4.59
N THR A 33 -9.88 -10.18 -3.88
CA THR A 33 -11.18 -9.68 -4.34
C THR A 33 -11.19 -8.17 -4.50
N MET A 34 -10.61 -7.43 -3.56
CA MET A 34 -10.53 -5.97 -3.64
C MET A 34 -9.59 -5.52 -4.76
N LEU A 35 -8.44 -6.18 -4.92
CA LEU A 35 -7.52 -5.91 -6.03
C LEU A 35 -8.15 -6.16 -7.38
N LYS A 36 -8.89 -7.27 -7.52
CA LYS A 36 -9.64 -7.54 -8.74
C LYS A 36 -10.64 -6.41 -9.02
N ARG A 37 -11.40 -6.00 -8.00
CA ARG A 37 -12.39 -4.91 -8.15
C ARG A 37 -11.75 -3.60 -8.58
N ILE A 38 -10.63 -3.21 -7.97
CA ILE A 38 -9.89 -1.99 -8.35
C ILE A 38 -9.22 -2.14 -9.72
N GLY A 39 -8.77 -3.36 -10.05
CA GLY A 39 -8.23 -3.75 -11.36
C GLY A 39 -9.16 -3.40 -12.52
N ASP A 40 -10.46 -3.59 -12.30
CA ASP A 40 -11.52 -3.36 -13.29
C ASP A 40 -12.00 -1.89 -13.35
N MET A 41 -11.53 -1.00 -12.46
CA MET A 41 -11.98 0.38 -12.41
C MET A 41 -11.38 1.24 -13.53
N THR A 42 -12.23 2.03 -14.16
CA THR A 42 -11.85 3.09 -15.10
C THR A 42 -11.16 4.26 -14.38
N ASN A 43 -10.48 5.12 -15.14
CA ASN A 43 -9.88 6.33 -14.58
C ASN A 43 -10.92 7.26 -13.95
N ALA A 44 -12.12 7.36 -14.55
CA ALA A 44 -13.20 8.19 -14.02
C ALA A 44 -13.72 7.66 -12.69
N GLU A 45 -13.89 6.35 -12.56
CA GLU A 45 -14.32 5.73 -11.29
C GLU A 45 -13.26 5.90 -10.20
N ILE A 46 -11.97 5.77 -10.52
CA ILE A 46 -10.88 6.02 -9.56
C ILE A 46 -10.90 7.48 -9.09
N GLU A 47 -11.06 8.42 -10.02
CA GLU A 47 -11.14 9.85 -9.69
C GLU A 47 -12.30 10.13 -8.74
N GLN A 48 -13.51 9.68 -9.10
CA GLN A 48 -14.69 9.84 -8.27
C GLN A 48 -14.51 9.19 -6.89
N PHE A 49 -14.00 7.96 -6.84
CA PHE A 49 -13.84 7.22 -5.59
C PHE A 49 -12.81 7.89 -4.66
N SER A 50 -11.72 8.41 -5.22
CA SER A 50 -10.68 9.09 -4.45
C SER A 50 -11.17 10.34 -3.69
N GLN A 51 -12.22 10.99 -4.19
CA GLN A 51 -12.77 12.22 -3.65
C GLN A 51 -13.86 11.99 -2.58
N LEU A 52 -14.34 10.76 -2.39
CA LEU A 52 -15.45 10.46 -1.47
C LEU A 52 -15.10 10.64 0.01
N LEU A 53 -13.82 10.51 0.36
CA LEU A 53 -13.37 10.51 1.76
C LEU A 53 -12.39 11.65 2.02
N PRO A 54 -12.57 12.40 3.13
CA PRO A 54 -11.61 13.44 3.54
C PRO A 54 -10.37 12.84 4.25
N ILE A 55 -10.22 11.52 4.25
CA ILE A 55 -9.14 10.75 4.89
C ILE A 55 -8.47 9.81 3.90
N THR A 56 -7.26 9.35 4.22
CA THR A 56 -6.54 8.37 3.40
C THR A 56 -7.13 6.97 3.53
N MET A 57 -7.26 6.25 2.42
CA MET A 57 -7.83 4.89 2.33
C MET A 57 -6.83 3.77 2.64
N PHE A 58 -5.58 4.12 2.94
CA PHE A 58 -4.51 3.19 3.23
C PHE A 58 -3.90 3.50 4.61
N THR A 59 -3.32 2.47 5.20
CA THR A 59 -2.64 2.55 6.49
C THR A 59 -1.22 2.00 6.34
N LEU A 60 -0.32 2.40 7.24
CA LEU A 60 0.98 1.76 7.35
C LEU A 60 0.76 0.32 7.89
N ARG A 61 1.33 -0.66 7.21
CA ARG A 61 1.21 -2.09 7.58
C ARG A 61 2.27 -2.54 8.59
N VAL A 62 3.29 -1.72 8.80
CA VAL A 62 4.39 -2.00 9.73
C VAL A 62 4.04 -1.36 11.07
N ASP A 63 3.99 -2.17 12.12
CA ASP A 63 3.81 -1.68 13.49
C ASP A 63 5.05 -0.92 13.99
N THR A 64 4.90 -0.20 15.10
CA THR A 64 5.96 0.65 15.65
C THR A 64 7.19 -0.15 16.06
N ALA A 65 7.01 -1.32 16.69
CA ALA A 65 8.12 -2.15 17.16
C ALA A 65 8.94 -2.72 15.99
N ALA A 66 8.28 -3.13 14.91
CA ALA A 66 8.91 -3.57 13.68
C ALA A 66 9.65 -2.42 12.99
N LEU A 67 9.03 -1.24 12.92
CA LEU A 67 9.65 -0.05 12.34
C LEU A 67 10.94 0.33 13.08
N ASP A 68 10.91 0.42 14.41
CA ASP A 68 12.07 0.76 15.23
C ASP A 68 13.22 -0.22 14.99
N ARG A 69 12.91 -1.53 14.95
CA ARG A 69 13.90 -2.58 14.70
C ARG A 69 14.48 -2.49 13.29
N ILE A 70 13.67 -2.17 12.28
CA ILE A 70 14.13 -1.97 10.90
C ILE A 70 15.06 -0.76 10.82
N LEU A 71 14.70 0.35 11.46
CA LEU A 71 15.49 1.59 11.48
C LEU A 71 16.82 1.41 12.23
N GLU A 72 16.86 0.62 13.30
CA GLU A 72 18.10 0.34 14.01
C GLU A 72 19.01 -0.63 13.22
N THR A 73 18.41 -1.69 12.66
CA THR A 73 19.16 -2.67 11.87
C THR A 73 19.72 -2.05 10.59
N SER A 74 19.02 -1.11 9.96
CA SER A 74 19.45 -0.50 8.69
C SER A 74 20.75 0.30 8.82
N LYS A 75 21.04 0.84 10.01
CA LYS A 75 22.28 1.59 10.30
C LYS A 75 23.54 0.74 10.18
N THR A 76 23.44 -0.56 10.44
CA THR A 76 24.59 -1.48 10.48
C THR A 76 24.51 -2.60 9.45
N LYS A 77 23.30 -3.05 9.11
CA LYS A 77 23.04 -4.21 8.24
C LYS A 77 21.81 -3.94 7.35
N PRO A 78 21.94 -3.09 6.31
CA PRO A 78 20.81 -2.68 5.47
C PRO A 78 20.11 -3.84 4.77
N VAL A 79 20.85 -4.86 4.32
CA VAL A 79 20.26 -6.07 3.69
C VAL A 79 19.38 -6.84 4.68
N ALA A 80 19.83 -6.98 5.93
CA ALA A 80 19.05 -7.66 6.97
C ALA A 80 17.78 -6.87 7.32
N ALA A 81 17.86 -5.53 7.35
CA ALA A 81 16.71 -4.66 7.59
C ALA A 81 15.63 -4.84 6.50
N ALA A 82 16.03 -4.97 5.23
CA ALA A 82 15.10 -5.25 4.13
C ALA A 82 14.39 -6.61 4.31
N SER A 83 15.12 -7.66 4.72
CA SER A 83 14.52 -8.96 5.02
C SER A 83 13.53 -8.89 6.20
N TYR A 84 13.84 -8.14 7.25
CA TYR A 84 12.92 -7.92 8.37
C TYR A 84 11.65 -7.17 7.95
N LEU A 85 11.77 -6.17 7.08
CA LEU A 85 10.61 -5.43 6.57
C LEU A 85 9.66 -6.36 5.82
N VAL A 86 10.18 -7.22 4.92
CA VAL A 86 9.34 -8.20 4.20
C VAL A 86 8.66 -9.16 5.18
N SER A 87 9.38 -9.63 6.20
CA SER A 87 8.81 -10.50 7.24
C SER A 87 7.71 -9.81 8.05
N ALA A 88 7.85 -8.53 8.37
CA ALA A 88 6.82 -7.75 9.05
C ALA A 88 5.57 -7.58 8.19
N LEU A 89 5.74 -7.42 6.87
CA LEU A 89 4.64 -7.27 5.91
C LEU A 89 3.93 -8.59 5.55
N ALA A 90 4.52 -9.74 5.85
CA ALA A 90 3.94 -11.06 5.56
C ALA A 90 3.04 -11.61 6.68
N ARG A 91 2.83 -10.83 7.75
CA ARG A 91 1.98 -11.18 8.90
C ARG A 91 0.50 -10.93 8.62
#